data_AF-A0A3C0N7S6-F1
#
_entry.id   AF-A0A3C0N7S6-F1
#
_cell.length_a   1.000
_cell.length_b   1.000
_cell.length_c   1.000
_cell.angle_alpha   90.00
_cell.angle_beta   90.00
_cell.angle_gamma   90.00
#
_symmetry.space_group_name_H-M   'P 1'
#
loop_
_entity.id
_entity.type
_entity.pdbx_description
1 polymer ?
#
loop_
_entity_poly.entity_id
_entity_poly.type
_entity_poly.pdbx_seq_one_letter_code
_entity_poly.pdbx_strand_id
1 'polypeptide(L)'
;MTTKDLMALIHPILAILVVFPIIGIAVHLAWQTRQRRLQTASGGKSQIPAVAGREHVRIGRWLTGTVVGVTLVALAYSIVFKSFIEKQLWSKNPSQVIFIVLMFVATIGSLVFLYQARQKNWRGIFATLTGIGLVVIGCQDGVFRRGNEWYWSHYYIGIIAALLMVFSLAIVEEIYKDRSNRWRNIHIILNCFALLLFVGQGMTGSRDLFEIAFYAGKDLAK
;
A
#
# COMPACT_ATOMS: atom_id res chain seq x y z
N MET A 1 11.17 12.01 -24.24
CA MET A 1 10.88 11.16 -23.07
C MET A 1 11.91 10.04 -23.05
N THR A 2 12.64 9.87 -21.96
CA THR A 2 13.70 8.86 -21.82
C THR A 2 13.17 7.55 -21.21
N THR A 3 13.97 6.48 -21.26
CA THR A 3 13.65 5.22 -20.58
C THR A 3 13.44 5.40 -19.07
N LYS A 4 14.24 6.28 -18.45
CA LYS A 4 14.11 6.63 -17.03
C LYS A 4 12.74 7.28 -16.74
N ASP A 5 12.30 8.19 -17.60
CA ASP A 5 11.00 8.86 -17.47
C ASP A 5 9.85 7.85 -17.61
N LEU A 6 9.93 6.93 -18.57
CA LEU A 6 8.93 5.88 -18.75
C LEU A 6 8.85 4.95 -17.53
N MET A 7 10.01 4.56 -16.98
CA MET A 7 10.09 3.70 -15.78
C MET A 7 9.51 4.41 -14.54
N ALA A 8 9.70 5.73 -14.43
CA ALA A 8 9.10 6.52 -13.35
C ALA A 8 7.57 6.45 -13.35
N LEU A 9 6.96 6.34 -14.54
CA LEU A 9 5.51 6.30 -14.74
C LEU A 9 4.89 4.92 -14.51
N ILE A 10 5.68 3.86 -14.32
CA ILE A 10 5.12 2.52 -14.09
C ILE A 10 4.24 2.49 -12.84
N HIS A 11 4.71 3.03 -11.72
CA HIS A 11 3.95 2.98 -10.48
C HIS A 11 2.63 3.79 -10.52
N PRO A 12 2.54 5.03 -11.06
CA PRO A 12 1.25 5.71 -11.18
C PRO A 12 0.33 5.03 -12.19
N ILE A 13 0.85 4.45 -13.28
CA ILE A 13 0.04 3.67 -14.22
C ILE A 13 -0.60 2.47 -13.49
N LEU A 14 0.19 1.72 -12.70
CA LEU A 14 -0.34 0.61 -11.92
C LEU A 14 -1.35 1.08 -10.86
N ALA A 15 -1.09 2.22 -10.22
CA ALA A 15 -2.03 2.80 -9.26
C ALA A 15 -3.39 3.12 -9.91
N ILE A 16 -3.37 3.75 -11.09
CA ILE A 16 -4.57 4.14 -11.82
C ILE A 16 -5.33 2.94 -12.39
N LEU A 17 -4.62 1.99 -13.02
CA LEU A 17 -5.26 0.87 -13.71
C LEU A 17 -5.68 -0.26 -12.79
N VAL A 18 -5.03 -0.40 -11.62
CA VAL A 18 -5.23 -1.55 -10.72
C VAL A 18 -5.72 -1.10 -9.35
N VAL A 19 -4.96 -0.25 -8.65
CA VAL A 19 -5.23 0.07 -7.24
C VAL A 19 -6.54 0.86 -7.08
N PHE A 20 -6.73 1.97 -7.80
CA PHE A 20 -7.94 2.79 -7.66
C PHE A 20 -9.24 2.06 -8.04
N PRO A 21 -9.30 1.28 -9.13
CA PRO A 21 -10.47 0.45 -9.42
C PRO A 21 -10.79 -0.54 -8.29
N ILE A 22 -9.78 -1.23 -7.75
CA ILE A 22 -9.97 -2.19 -6.64
C ILE A 22 -10.46 -1.47 -5.38
N ILE A 23 -9.97 -0.25 -5.08
CA ILE A 23 -10.48 0.57 -3.97
C ILE A 23 -11.97 0.86 -4.17
N GLY A 24 -12.37 1.29 -5.38
CA GLY A 24 -13.78 1.56 -5.70
C GLY A 24 -14.67 0.35 -5.46
N ILE A 25 -14.25 -0.83 -5.92
CA ILE A 25 -14.96 -2.11 -5.70
C ILE A 25 -15.02 -2.44 -4.20
N ALA A 26 -13.90 -2.30 -3.47
CA ALA A 26 -13.83 -2.59 -2.04
C ALA A 26 -14.79 -1.71 -1.23
N VAL A 27 -14.84 -0.40 -1.52
CA VAL A 27 -15.74 0.57 -0.90
C VAL A 27 -17.20 0.25 -1.22
N HIS A 28 -17.51 -0.07 -2.47
CA HIS A 28 -18.85 -0.47 -2.88
C HIS A 28 -19.33 -1.72 -2.12
N LEU A 29 -18.50 -2.77 -2.05
CA LEU A 29 -18.83 -4.00 -1.34
C LEU A 29 -18.90 -3.79 0.18
N ALA A 30 -18.08 -2.90 0.75
CA ALA A 30 -18.17 -2.50 2.15
C ALA A 30 -19.53 -1.85 2.46
N TRP A 31 -19.96 -0.94 1.59
CA TRP A 31 -21.27 -0.29 1.68
C TRP A 31 -22.40 -1.32 1.60
N GLN A 32 -22.40 -2.19 0.59
CA GLN A 32 -23.38 -3.26 0.45
C GLN A 32 -23.43 -4.17 1.70
N THR A 33 -22.27 -4.55 2.23
CA THR A 33 -22.17 -5.38 3.44
C THR A 33 -22.76 -4.67 4.67
N ARG A 34 -22.59 -3.35 4.78
CA ARG A 34 -23.24 -2.55 5.83
C ARG A 34 -24.76 -2.48 5.62
N GLN A 35 -25.21 -2.14 4.42
CA GLN A 35 -26.63 -1.98 4.11
C GLN A 35 -27.41 -3.28 4.32
N ARG A 36 -26.86 -4.41 3.90
CA ARG A 36 -27.45 -5.72 4.15
C ARG A 36 -27.66 -5.96 5.65
N ARG A 37 -26.64 -5.70 6.47
CA ARG A 37 -26.72 -5.89 7.93
C ARG A 37 -27.83 -5.05 8.57
N LEU A 38 -27.96 -3.80 8.15
CA LEU A 38 -29.03 -2.91 8.64
C LEU A 38 -30.42 -3.42 8.24
N GLN A 39 -30.61 -3.81 6.98
CA GLN A 39 -31.89 -4.35 6.49
C GLN A 39 -32.29 -5.66 7.17
N THR A 40 -31.31 -6.53 7.46
CA THR A 40 -31.60 -7.77 8.18
C THR A 40 -31.83 -7.56 9.69
N ALA A 41 -31.24 -6.52 10.28
CA ALA A 41 -31.43 -6.21 11.70
C ALA A 41 -32.86 -5.75 12.01
N SER A 42 -33.54 -5.12 11.04
CA SER A 42 -34.96 -4.74 11.15
C SER A 42 -35.92 -5.89 10.83
N GLY A 43 -35.46 -7.15 10.79
CA GLY A 43 -36.28 -8.33 10.47
C GLY A 43 -36.65 -8.47 8.99
N GLY A 44 -36.18 -7.59 8.12
CA GLY A 44 -36.48 -7.60 6.68
C GLY A 44 -35.58 -8.53 5.86
N LYS A 45 -36.08 -8.97 4.70
CA LYS A 45 -35.26 -9.63 3.69
C LYS A 45 -34.48 -8.59 2.89
N SER A 46 -33.17 -8.70 2.86
CA SER A 46 -32.30 -7.84 2.04
C SER A 46 -32.14 -8.40 0.63
N GLN A 47 -32.27 -7.53 -0.38
CA GLN A 47 -32.00 -7.82 -1.79
C GLN A 47 -30.50 -7.92 -2.12
N ILE A 48 -29.63 -7.44 -1.22
CA ILE A 48 -28.19 -7.53 -1.39
C ILE A 48 -27.76 -8.98 -1.14
N PRO A 49 -26.99 -9.64 -2.02
CA PRO A 49 -26.61 -11.03 -1.82
C PRO A 49 -25.86 -11.29 -0.50
N ALA A 50 -26.08 -12.46 0.11
CA ALA A 50 -25.37 -12.86 1.34
C ALA A 50 -23.85 -13.02 1.14
N VAL A 51 -23.40 -13.16 -0.11
CA VAL A 51 -21.98 -13.26 -0.49
C VAL A 51 -21.23 -11.93 -0.45
N ALA A 52 -21.91 -10.78 -0.39
CA ALA A 52 -21.29 -9.45 -0.48
C ALA A 52 -20.13 -9.25 0.53
N GLY A 53 -20.30 -9.72 1.77
CA GLY A 53 -19.24 -9.64 2.79
C GLY A 53 -18.04 -10.54 2.49
N ARG A 54 -18.24 -11.71 1.87
CA ARG A 54 -17.15 -12.60 1.44
C ARG A 54 -16.39 -12.01 0.26
N GLU A 55 -17.11 -11.44 -0.72
CA GLU A 55 -16.49 -10.75 -1.84
C GLU A 55 -15.71 -9.51 -1.38
N HIS A 56 -16.23 -8.74 -0.42
CA HIS A 56 -15.49 -7.63 0.18
C HIS A 56 -14.13 -8.07 0.73
N VAL A 57 -14.08 -9.18 1.47
CA VAL A 57 -12.82 -9.72 2.01
C VAL A 57 -11.90 -10.21 0.90
N ARG A 58 -12.44 -10.89 -0.13
CA ARG A 58 -11.65 -11.33 -1.28
C ARG A 58 -10.99 -10.15 -1.98
N ILE A 59 -11.75 -9.09 -2.28
CA ILE A 59 -11.25 -7.87 -2.90
C ILE A 59 -10.29 -7.14 -1.97
N GLY A 60 -10.55 -7.10 -0.66
CA GLY A 60 -9.63 -6.52 0.33
C GLY A 60 -8.27 -7.20 0.36
N ARG A 61 -8.22 -8.54 0.18
CA ARG A 61 -6.97 -9.28 0.01
C ARG A 61 -6.23 -8.82 -1.25
N TRP A 62 -6.91 -8.71 -2.39
CA TRP A 62 -6.30 -8.17 -3.61
C TRP A 62 -5.80 -6.74 -3.43
N LEU A 63 -6.59 -5.89 -2.76
CA LEU A 63 -6.21 -4.50 -2.48
C LEU A 63 -4.89 -4.43 -1.71
N THR A 64 -4.75 -5.19 -0.61
CA THR A 64 -3.50 -5.23 0.15
C THR A 64 -2.31 -5.64 -0.71
N GLY A 65 -2.45 -6.71 -1.50
CA GLY A 65 -1.36 -7.20 -2.36
C GLY A 65 -0.94 -6.20 -3.42
N THR A 66 -1.92 -5.56 -4.08
CA THR A 66 -1.66 -4.57 -5.13
C THR A 66 -1.04 -3.29 -4.57
N VAL A 67 -1.54 -2.77 -3.44
CA VAL A 67 -0.97 -1.58 -2.79
C VAL A 67 0.48 -1.83 -2.38
N VAL A 68 0.74 -2.92 -1.65
CA VAL A 68 2.11 -3.25 -1.22
C VAL A 68 3.02 -3.50 -2.44
N GLY A 69 2.53 -4.20 -3.46
CA GLY A 69 3.27 -4.45 -4.69
C GLY A 69 3.66 -3.16 -5.43
N VAL A 70 2.71 -2.24 -5.62
CA VAL A 70 2.96 -0.94 -6.26
C VAL A 70 3.93 -0.09 -5.42
N THR A 71 3.79 -0.11 -4.09
CA THR A 71 4.76 0.55 -3.20
C THR A 71 6.17 -0.01 -3.39
N LEU A 72 6.35 -1.33 -3.43
CA LEU A 72 7.66 -1.95 -3.66
C LEU A 72 8.24 -1.59 -5.03
N VAL A 73 7.41 -1.54 -6.08
CA VAL A 73 7.84 -1.09 -7.43
C VAL A 73 8.31 0.36 -7.39
N ALA A 74 7.57 1.26 -6.74
CA ALA A 74 7.96 2.67 -6.60
C ALA A 74 9.29 2.82 -5.85
N LEU A 75 9.45 2.12 -4.73
CA LEU A 75 10.69 2.13 -3.94
C LEU A 75 11.87 1.54 -4.73
N ALA A 76 11.66 0.44 -5.47
CA ALA A 76 12.68 -0.16 -6.31
C ALA A 76 13.16 0.81 -7.39
N TYR A 77 12.23 1.50 -8.07
CA TYR A 77 12.58 2.53 -9.05
C TYR A 77 13.46 3.62 -8.42
N SER A 78 13.02 4.19 -7.28
CA SER A 78 13.78 5.24 -6.60
C SER A 78 15.19 4.78 -6.22
N ILE A 79 15.32 3.62 -5.60
CA ILE A 79 16.63 3.12 -5.14
C ILE A 79 17.55 2.78 -6.32
N VAL A 80 17.04 2.11 -7.35
CA VAL A 80 17.86 1.70 -8.50
C VAL A 80 18.41 2.93 -9.23
N PHE A 81 17.54 3.87 -9.60
CA PHE A 81 17.99 5.02 -10.38
C PHE A 81 18.74 6.06 -9.53
N LYS A 82 18.30 6.34 -8.30
CA LYS A 82 18.89 7.40 -7.46
C LYS A 82 20.07 6.96 -6.60
N SER A 83 20.20 5.67 -6.32
CA SER A 83 21.29 5.16 -5.47
C SER A 83 22.20 4.19 -6.23
N PHE A 84 21.67 3.16 -6.88
CA PHE A 84 22.53 2.18 -7.54
C PHE A 84 23.26 2.77 -8.74
N ILE A 85 22.54 3.51 -9.59
CA ILE A 85 23.08 4.12 -10.80
C ILE A 85 23.71 5.47 -10.49
N GLU A 86 22.92 6.48 -10.06
CA GLU A 86 23.41 7.85 -9.88
C GLU A 86 24.56 7.95 -8.83
N LYS A 87 24.49 7.20 -7.73
CA LYS A 87 25.54 7.21 -6.68
C LYS A 87 26.57 6.10 -6.83
N GLN A 88 26.45 5.23 -7.84
CA GLN A 88 27.32 4.06 -8.06
C GLN A 88 27.45 3.16 -6.83
N LEU A 89 26.34 2.90 -6.14
CA LEU A 89 26.35 2.20 -4.84
C LEU A 89 26.94 0.79 -4.94
N TRP A 90 26.79 0.11 -6.08
CA TRP A 90 27.38 -1.21 -6.34
C TRP A 90 28.89 -1.24 -6.16
N SER A 91 29.60 -0.21 -6.62
CA SER A 91 31.05 -0.14 -6.55
C SER A 91 31.54 0.43 -5.23
N LYS A 92 30.77 1.36 -4.64
CA LYS A 92 31.16 2.06 -3.41
C LYS A 92 30.81 1.30 -2.13
N ASN A 93 29.69 0.59 -2.12
CA ASN A 93 29.19 -0.12 -0.94
C ASN A 93 28.35 -1.35 -1.32
N PRO A 94 28.99 -2.43 -1.81
CA PRO A 94 28.30 -3.62 -2.29
C PRO A 94 27.51 -4.36 -1.21
N SER A 95 27.95 -4.31 0.06
CA SER A 95 27.24 -4.95 1.17
C SER A 95 25.88 -4.29 1.42
N GLN A 96 25.78 -2.97 1.29
CA GLN A 96 24.50 -2.25 1.37
C GLN A 96 23.55 -2.66 0.23
N VAL A 97 24.06 -2.87 -0.97
CA VAL A 97 23.25 -3.35 -2.10
C VAL A 97 22.68 -4.74 -1.80
N ILE A 98 23.52 -5.66 -1.33
CA ILE A 98 23.09 -7.02 -0.94
C ILE A 98 22.02 -6.95 0.15
N PHE A 99 22.23 -6.11 1.17
CA PHE A 99 21.25 -5.89 2.23
C PHE A 99 19.91 -5.41 1.68
N ILE A 100 19.90 -4.40 0.80
CA ILE A 100 18.67 -3.88 0.20
C ILE A 100 17.92 -4.98 -0.57
N VAL A 101 18.62 -5.75 -1.40
CA VAL A 101 18.03 -6.86 -2.17
C VAL A 101 17.42 -7.90 -1.23
N LEU A 102 18.16 -8.30 -0.19
CA LEU A 102 17.65 -9.23 0.82
C LEU A 102 16.42 -8.69 1.55
N MET A 103 16.36 -7.39 1.84
CA MET A 103 15.20 -6.75 2.45
C MET A 103 13.98 -6.81 1.54
N PHE A 104 14.13 -6.59 0.23
CA PHE A 104 13.03 -6.78 -0.73
C PHE A 104 12.50 -8.22 -0.70
N VAL A 105 13.40 -9.21 -0.79
CA VAL A 105 13.04 -10.63 -0.77
C VAL A 105 12.35 -11.01 0.54
N ALA A 106 12.90 -10.60 1.69
CA ALA A 106 12.33 -10.85 3.01
C ALA A 106 10.95 -10.20 3.19
N THR A 107 10.76 -8.97 2.68
CA THR A 107 9.47 -8.26 2.73
C THR A 107 8.41 -8.99 1.90
N ILE A 108 8.73 -9.39 0.68
CA ILE A 108 7.83 -10.14 -0.20
C ILE A 108 7.51 -11.51 0.40
N GLY A 109 8.51 -12.25 0.87
CA GLY A 109 8.33 -13.54 1.53
C GLY A 109 7.45 -13.44 2.78
N SER A 110 7.66 -12.41 3.60
CA SER A 110 6.82 -12.14 4.77
C SER A 110 5.37 -11.85 4.39
N LEU A 111 5.13 -11.08 3.33
CA LEU A 111 3.78 -10.83 2.84
C LEU A 111 3.13 -12.13 2.35
N VAL A 112 3.86 -12.96 1.60
CA VAL A 112 3.36 -14.25 1.12
C VAL A 112 2.99 -15.16 2.29
N PHE A 113 3.83 -15.24 3.33
CA PHE A 113 3.50 -16.01 4.53
C PHE A 113 2.33 -15.41 5.32
N LEU A 114 2.16 -14.09 5.33
CA LEU A 114 0.98 -13.45 5.92
C LEU A 114 -0.32 -13.91 5.22
N TYR A 115 -0.32 -14.07 3.89
CA TYR A 115 -1.49 -14.59 3.17
C TYR A 115 -1.85 -16.03 3.54
N GLN A 116 -0.85 -16.82 3.91
CA GLN A 116 -1.00 -18.24 4.24
C GLN A 116 -1.26 -18.49 5.74
N ALA A 117 -0.81 -17.59 6.60
CA ALA A 117 -0.90 -17.73 8.04
C ALA A 117 -2.35 -17.74 8.54
N ARG A 118 -2.67 -18.75 9.36
CA ARG A 118 -3.97 -18.89 10.04
C ARG A 118 -3.87 -18.52 11.53
N GLN A 119 -2.84 -19.03 12.20
CA GLN A 119 -2.64 -18.78 13.62
C GLN A 119 -2.36 -17.29 13.89
N LYS A 120 -2.97 -16.75 14.95
CA LYS A 120 -2.91 -15.33 15.31
C LYS A 120 -1.48 -14.82 15.46
N ASN A 121 -0.62 -15.57 16.13
CA ASN A 121 0.76 -15.16 16.39
C ASN A 121 1.54 -15.03 15.07
N TRP A 122 1.42 -15.99 14.17
CA TRP A 122 2.06 -15.96 12.86
C TRP A 122 1.54 -14.82 11.98
N ARG A 123 0.24 -14.54 11.97
CA ARG A 123 -0.31 -13.36 11.28
C ARG A 123 0.28 -12.06 11.82
N GLY A 124 0.40 -11.93 13.14
CA GLY A 124 1.05 -10.78 13.77
C GLY A 124 2.51 -10.64 13.35
N ILE A 125 3.30 -11.71 13.46
CA ILE A 125 4.72 -11.72 13.11
C ILE A 125 4.93 -11.33 11.64
N PHE A 126 4.26 -12.00 10.71
CA PHE A 126 4.45 -11.73 9.28
C PHE A 126 3.93 -10.35 8.86
N ALA A 127 2.88 -9.83 9.50
CA ALA A 127 2.43 -8.46 9.31
C ALA A 127 3.47 -7.44 9.78
N THR A 128 4.04 -7.65 10.97
CA THR A 128 5.10 -6.80 11.51
C THR A 128 6.36 -6.85 10.64
N LEU A 129 6.81 -8.04 10.22
CA LEU A 129 7.98 -8.19 9.35
C LEU A 129 7.77 -7.52 7.99
N THR A 130 6.58 -7.68 7.37
CA THR A 130 6.24 -6.98 6.13
C THR A 130 6.26 -5.47 6.33
N GLY A 131 5.69 -4.97 7.42
CA GLY A 131 5.65 -3.54 7.73
C GLY A 131 7.04 -2.95 7.98
N ILE A 132 7.87 -3.62 8.78
CA ILE A 132 9.26 -3.22 9.03
C ILE A 132 10.03 -3.20 7.71
N GLY A 133 9.87 -4.23 6.88
CA GLY A 133 10.47 -4.32 5.56
C GLY A 133 10.16 -3.11 4.68
N LEU A 134 8.89 -2.73 4.58
CA LEU A 134 8.45 -1.54 3.84
C LEU A 134 9.11 -0.25 4.34
N VAL A 135 9.17 -0.07 5.67
CA VAL A 135 9.78 1.13 6.28
C VAL A 135 11.29 1.15 6.05
N VAL A 136 11.98 0.03 6.27
CA VAL A 136 13.44 -0.07 6.12
C VAL A 136 13.86 0.17 4.67
N ILE A 137 13.14 -0.40 3.70
CA ILE A 137 13.36 -0.14 2.28
C ILE A 137 13.04 1.32 1.95
N GLY A 138 11.92 1.85 2.44
CA GLY A 138 11.51 3.22 2.20
C GLY A 138 12.46 4.29 2.78
N CYS A 139 13.20 3.93 3.84
CA CYS A 139 14.20 4.80 4.44
C CYS A 139 15.58 4.73 3.78
N GLN A 140 15.77 3.89 2.75
CA GLN A 140 17.03 3.87 2.01
C GLN A 140 17.30 5.20 1.32
N ASP A 141 18.59 5.48 1.12
CA ASP A 141 19.03 6.59 0.29
C ASP A 141 18.45 6.46 -1.12
N GLY A 142 18.12 7.60 -1.73
CA GLY A 142 17.55 7.67 -3.08
C GLY A 142 16.02 7.67 -3.10
N VAL A 143 15.35 7.28 -2.01
CA VAL A 143 13.91 7.46 -1.85
C VAL A 143 13.62 8.91 -1.48
N PHE A 144 12.86 9.61 -2.33
CA PHE A 144 12.40 10.97 -2.05
C PHE A 144 11.23 10.94 -1.08
N ARG A 145 11.43 11.51 0.11
CA ARG A 145 10.48 11.40 1.24
C ARG A 145 9.77 12.69 1.60
N ARG A 146 10.25 13.86 1.11
CA ARG A 146 9.75 15.19 1.49
C ARG A 146 9.57 15.35 3.02
N GLY A 147 10.67 15.23 3.76
CA GLY A 147 10.66 15.17 5.23
C GLY A 147 10.20 16.44 5.94
N ASN A 148 10.48 17.61 5.36
CA ASN A 148 10.05 18.91 5.89
C ASN A 148 8.53 19.12 5.83
N GLU A 149 7.84 18.45 4.91
CA GLU A 149 6.38 18.48 4.75
C GLU A 149 5.81 17.07 4.85
N TRP A 150 6.26 16.32 5.87
CA TRP A 150 5.93 14.89 6.01
C TRP A 150 4.43 14.60 6.02
N TYR A 151 3.62 15.51 6.58
CA TYR A 151 2.15 15.41 6.62
C TYR A 151 1.48 15.58 5.25
N TRP A 152 2.22 16.12 4.27
CA TRP A 152 1.79 16.32 2.89
C TRP A 152 2.72 15.59 1.90
N SER A 153 3.39 14.54 2.37
CA SER A 153 4.33 13.77 1.58
C SER A 153 3.67 12.56 0.94
N HIS A 154 3.91 12.37 -0.36
CA HIS A 154 3.48 11.18 -1.08
C HIS A 154 4.07 9.91 -0.46
N TYR A 155 5.34 9.94 -0.06
CA TYR A 155 6.01 8.81 0.58
C TYR A 155 5.36 8.41 1.91
N TYR A 156 5.23 9.34 2.86
CA TYR A 156 4.76 8.99 4.20
C TYR A 156 3.30 8.54 4.19
N ILE A 157 2.43 9.23 3.44
CA ILE A 157 1.03 8.84 3.26
C ILE A 157 0.93 7.45 2.61
N GLY A 158 1.77 7.17 1.60
CA GLY A 158 1.80 5.89 0.90
C GLY A 158 2.27 4.74 1.79
N ILE A 159 3.33 4.93 2.57
CA ILE A 159 3.80 3.95 3.54
C ILE A 159 2.74 3.68 4.61
N ILE A 160 2.12 4.72 5.18
CA ILE A 160 1.05 4.54 6.17
C ILE A 160 -0.13 3.77 5.56
N ALA A 161 -0.54 4.11 4.33
CA ALA A 161 -1.61 3.38 3.63
C ALA A 161 -1.25 1.90 3.45
N ALA A 162 -0.03 1.58 3.01
CA ALA A 162 0.44 0.21 2.85
C ALA A 162 0.46 -0.55 4.19
N LEU A 163 0.93 0.08 5.28
CA LEU A 163 0.91 -0.51 6.62
C LEU A 163 -0.51 -0.80 7.11
N LEU A 164 -1.46 0.11 6.85
CA LEU A 164 -2.88 -0.11 7.17
C LEU A 164 -3.46 -1.27 6.35
N MET A 165 -3.07 -1.43 5.09
CA MET A 165 -3.49 -2.56 4.27
C MET A 165 -2.93 -3.91 4.79
N VAL A 166 -1.66 -3.93 5.20
CA VAL A 166 -1.04 -5.11 5.83
C VAL A 166 -1.74 -5.46 7.14
N PHE A 167 -2.01 -4.44 7.98
CA PHE A 167 -2.76 -4.63 9.23
C PHE A 167 -4.18 -5.16 8.96
N SER A 168 -4.88 -4.56 7.99
CA SER A 168 -6.22 -4.97 7.57
C SER A 168 -6.28 -6.45 7.19
N LEU A 169 -5.29 -6.92 6.42
CA LEU A 169 -5.13 -8.34 6.06
C LEU A 169 -4.85 -9.22 7.28
N ALA A 170 -4.01 -8.75 8.21
CA ALA A 170 -3.61 -9.50 9.39
C ALA A 170 -4.77 -9.76 10.36
N ILE A 171 -5.74 -8.86 10.46
CA ILE A 171 -6.86 -8.95 11.43
C ILE A 171 -8.11 -9.64 10.90
N VAL A 172 -8.14 -10.07 9.63
CA VAL A 172 -9.36 -10.61 9.00
C VAL A 172 -10.02 -11.70 9.82
N GLU A 173 -9.27 -12.70 10.31
CA GLU A 173 -9.85 -13.78 11.10
C GLU A 173 -10.40 -13.31 12.45
N GLU A 174 -9.83 -12.25 13.02
CA GLU A 174 -10.24 -11.71 14.32
C GLU A 174 -11.58 -11.00 14.21
N ILE A 175 -11.85 -10.37 13.06
CA ILE A 175 -13.17 -9.80 12.74
C ILE A 175 -14.26 -10.89 12.74
N TYR A 176 -13.95 -12.12 12.32
CA TYR A 176 -14.91 -13.21 12.27
C TYR A 176 -15.08 -13.93 13.61
N LYS A 177 -14.00 -14.08 14.38
CA LYS A 177 -14.03 -14.75 15.70
C LYS A 177 -14.64 -13.85 16.78
N ASP A 178 -14.54 -12.53 16.61
CA ASP A 178 -15.02 -11.56 17.58
C ASP A 178 -16.54 -11.35 17.56
N ARG A 179 -17.20 -11.75 18.64
CA ARG A 179 -18.65 -11.56 18.83
C ARG A 179 -19.02 -10.14 19.31
N SER A 180 -18.05 -9.39 19.85
CA SER A 180 -18.27 -8.03 20.37
C SER A 180 -18.25 -6.94 19.29
N ASN A 181 -17.91 -7.29 18.03
CA ASN A 181 -17.71 -6.38 16.90
C ASN A 181 -16.57 -5.35 17.11
N ARG A 182 -15.73 -5.49 18.13
CA ARG A 182 -14.58 -4.60 18.38
C ARG A 182 -13.61 -4.57 17.20
N TRP A 183 -13.16 -5.72 16.72
CA TRP A 183 -12.21 -5.79 15.60
C TRP A 183 -12.80 -5.26 14.29
N ARG A 184 -14.11 -5.46 14.10
CA ARG A 184 -14.85 -4.89 12.98
C ARG A 184 -14.86 -3.37 13.03
N ASN A 185 -15.14 -2.77 14.18
CA ASN A 185 -15.17 -1.32 14.33
C ASN A 185 -13.76 -0.73 14.14
N ILE A 186 -12.73 -1.36 14.69
CA ILE A 186 -11.32 -0.99 14.43
C ILE A 186 -11.03 -1.02 12.93
N HIS A 187 -11.38 -2.12 12.25
CA HIS A 187 -11.19 -2.24 10.80
C HIS A 187 -11.91 -1.13 10.02
N ILE A 188 -13.16 -0.81 10.36
CA ILE A 188 -13.94 0.25 9.70
C ILE A 188 -13.24 1.60 9.86
N ILE A 189 -12.89 1.99 11.10
CA ILE A 189 -12.25 3.28 11.39
C ILE A 189 -10.93 3.41 10.63
N LEU A 190 -10.08 2.39 10.70
CA LEU A 190 -8.78 2.40 10.05
C LEU A 190 -8.87 2.39 8.53
N ASN A 191 -9.85 1.69 7.93
CA ASN A 191 -10.03 1.69 6.48
C ASN A 191 -10.70 2.98 5.97
N CYS A 192 -11.53 3.65 6.77
CA CYS A 192 -11.98 5.01 6.45
C CYS A 192 -10.78 5.97 6.41
N PHE A 193 -9.87 5.86 7.39
CA PHE A 193 -8.63 6.64 7.37
C PHE A 193 -7.76 6.28 6.17
N ALA A 194 -7.58 5.00 5.84
CA ALA A 194 -6.85 4.56 4.66
C ALA A 194 -7.44 5.11 3.36
N LEU A 195 -8.77 5.16 3.23
CA LEU A 195 -9.44 5.75 2.07
C LEU A 195 -9.07 7.23 1.90
N LEU A 196 -9.04 8.01 2.99
CA LEU A 196 -8.58 9.40 2.96
C LEU A 196 -7.11 9.50 2.54
N LEU A 197 -6.25 8.59 3.00
CA LEU A 197 -4.85 8.54 2.57
C LEU A 197 -4.74 8.24 1.07
N PHE A 198 -5.56 7.34 0.50
CA PHE A 198 -5.55 7.07 -0.94
C PHE A 198 -6.00 8.28 -1.78
N VAL A 199 -6.97 9.06 -1.28
CA VAL A 199 -7.32 10.35 -1.91
C VAL A 199 -6.12 11.29 -1.86
N GLY A 200 -5.46 11.40 -0.69
CA GLY A 200 -4.23 12.17 -0.52
C GLY A 200 -3.09 11.72 -1.44
N GLN A 201 -2.95 10.41 -1.69
CA GLN A 201 -1.99 9.86 -2.65
C GLN A 201 -2.26 10.35 -4.08
N GLY A 202 -3.52 10.42 -4.51
CA GLY A 202 -3.87 10.98 -5.82
C GLY A 202 -3.44 12.44 -5.98
N MET A 203 -3.63 13.25 -4.94
CA MET A 203 -3.23 14.66 -4.93
C MET A 203 -1.70 14.83 -4.87
N THR A 204 -1.06 14.19 -3.90
CA THR A 204 0.39 14.32 -3.65
C THR A 204 1.22 13.67 -4.75
N GLY A 205 0.77 12.58 -5.35
CA GLY A 205 1.44 11.92 -6.47
C GLY A 205 1.40 12.78 -7.73
N SER A 206 0.25 13.39 -8.04
CA SER A 206 0.13 14.34 -9.15
C SER A 206 1.05 15.54 -8.96
N ARG A 207 1.07 16.13 -7.76
CA ARG A 207 2.00 17.21 -7.42
C ARG A 207 3.46 16.79 -7.62
N ASP A 208 3.86 15.64 -7.09
CA ASP A 208 5.25 15.18 -7.18
C ASP A 208 5.67 14.98 -8.64
N LEU A 209 4.79 14.46 -9.50
CA LEU A 209 5.04 14.37 -10.95
C LEU A 209 5.23 15.75 -11.60
N PHE A 210 4.39 16.74 -11.27
CA PHE A 210 4.52 18.10 -11.78
C PHE A 210 5.83 18.76 -11.31
N GLU A 211 6.19 18.62 -10.04
CA GLU A 211 7.42 19.19 -9.50
C GLU A 211 8.65 18.57 -10.17
N ILE A 212 8.70 17.25 -10.32
CA ILE A 212 9.81 16.56 -11.00
C ILE A 212 9.95 17.08 -12.44
N ALA A 213 8.85 17.20 -13.18
CA ALA A 213 8.85 17.71 -14.55
C ALA A 213 9.31 19.18 -14.62
N PHE A 214 8.82 20.02 -13.70
CA PHE A 214 9.15 21.45 -13.65
C PHE A 214 10.64 21.69 -13.38
N TYR A 215 11.22 20.99 -12.40
CA TYR A 215 12.64 21.15 -12.08
C TYR A 215 13.54 20.56 -13.17
N ALA A 216 13.18 19.42 -13.75
CA ALA A 216 13.93 18.85 -14.88
C ALA A 216 13.96 19.79 -16.10
N GLY A 217 12.89 20.54 -16.35
CA GLY A 217 12.84 21.53 -17.43
C GLY A 217 13.74 22.74 -17.22
N LYS A 218 13.98 23.15 -15.96
CA LYS A 218 14.88 24.28 -15.64
C LYS A 218 16.35 23.94 -15.84
N ASP A 219 16.74 22.69 -15.62
CA ASP A 219 18.12 22.23 -15.83
C ASP A 219 18.46 22.10 -17.33
N LEU A 220 17.47 21.98 -18.21
CA LEU A 220 17.63 21.97 -19.67
C LEU A 220 17.67 23.37 -20.29
N ALA A 221 17.25 24.40 -19.55
CA ALA A 221 17.23 25.80 -19.99
C ALA A 221 18.50 26.58 -19.59
N LYS A 222 19.50 25.88 -19.03
CA LYS A 222 20.85 26.37 -18.74
C LYS A 222 21.87 25.62 -19.59
#